data_AF-A0AA92W1T2-F1
#
_entry.id   AF-A0AA92W1T2-F1
#
_cell.length_a   1.000
_cell.length_b   1.000
_cell.length_c   1.000
_cell.angle_alpha   90.00
_cell.angle_beta   90.00
_cell.angle_gamma   90.00
#
_symmetry.space_group_name_H-M   'P 1'
#
loop_
_entity.id
_entity.type
_entity.pdbx_description
1 polymer ?
#
loop_
_entity_poly.entity_id
_entity_poly.type
_entity_poly.pdbx_seq_one_letter_code
_entity_poly.pdbx_strand_id
1 'polypeptide(L)'
;MDNITQHKSFLWHLDFEPFTWHTFYGEQCPPFVTEENKEAWRRYLTKVIKKHLKEEVMNTPEFRDIELQIREEKLLRIKWDEKRKRSMEKQRYRAKMERPRINYIPKG
;
A
#
# COMPACT_ATOMS: atom_id res chain seq x y z
N MET A 1 1.60 -35.73 -10.06
CA MET A 1 1.15 -34.74 -9.07
C MET A 1 1.10 -33.42 -9.79
N ASP A 2 -0.07 -33.09 -10.31
CA ASP A 2 -0.24 -31.94 -11.19
C ASP A 2 -0.29 -30.68 -10.34
N ASN A 3 0.77 -29.88 -10.46
CA ASN A 3 0.90 -28.59 -9.80
C ASN A 3 -0.02 -27.63 -10.55
N ILE A 4 -1.32 -27.63 -10.20
CA ILE A 4 -2.29 -26.66 -10.71
C ILE A 4 -1.82 -25.31 -10.19
N THR A 5 -1.06 -24.59 -11.00
CA THR A 5 -0.68 -23.20 -10.79
C THR A 5 -1.98 -22.44 -10.54
N GLN A 6 -2.27 -22.13 -9.28
CA GLN A 6 -3.40 -21.28 -8.94
C GLN A 6 -3.20 -19.98 -9.71
N HIS A 7 -4.01 -19.77 -10.75
CA HIS A 7 -4.08 -18.48 -11.42
C HIS A 7 -4.53 -17.47 -10.37
N LYS A 8 -3.57 -16.73 -9.81
CA LYS A 8 -3.84 -15.60 -8.93
C LYS A 8 -4.48 -14.53 -9.83
N SER A 9 -5.79 -14.40 -9.74
CA SER A 9 -6.51 -13.30 -10.35
C SER A 9 -6.34 -12.07 -9.46
N PHE A 10 -5.76 -11.01 -10.03
CA PHE A 10 -5.76 -9.70 -9.40
C PHE A 10 -6.87 -8.89 -10.08
N LEU A 11 -7.87 -8.48 -9.30
CA LEU A 11 -8.90 -7.56 -9.79
C LEU A 11 -8.29 -6.16 -9.87
N TRP A 12 -8.20 -5.62 -11.08
CA TRP A 12 -7.76 -4.25 -11.32
C TRP A 12 -8.97 -3.44 -11.80
N HIS A 13 -9.27 -2.34 -11.10
CA HIS A 13 -10.33 -1.41 -11.44
C HIS A 13 -9.71 -0.06 -11.79
N LEU A 14 -10.16 0.54 -12.89
CA LEU A 14 -9.78 1.88 -13.30
C LEU A 14 -11.03 2.75 -13.25
N ASP A 15 -11.03 3.72 -12.34
CA ASP A 15 -12.09 4.71 -12.19
C ASP A 15 -11.59 6.10 -12.62
N PHE A 16 -12.47 6.83 -13.29
CA PHE A 16 -12.23 8.20 -13.76
C PHE A 16 -13.06 9.24 -12.99
N GLU A 17 -13.64 8.84 -11.87
CA GLU A 17 -14.42 9.76 -11.04
C GLU A 17 -13.49 10.82 -10.44
N PRO A 18 -13.80 12.13 -10.52
CA PRO A 18 -12.91 13.19 -10.06
C PRO A 18 -12.44 13.03 -8.61
N PHE A 19 -13.32 12.55 -7.73
CA PHE A 19 -13.03 12.30 -6.33
C PHE A 19 -12.03 11.14 -6.13
N THR A 20 -12.21 10.04 -6.86
CA THR A 20 -11.30 8.89 -6.76
C THR A 20 -9.95 9.21 -7.40
N TRP A 21 -9.94 9.94 -8.52
CA TRP A 21 -8.71 10.34 -9.19
C TRP A 21 -7.78 11.17 -8.30
N HIS A 22 -8.34 12.18 -7.62
CA HIS A 22 -7.58 12.99 -6.68
C HIS A 22 -7.07 12.18 -5.49
N THR A 23 -7.88 11.27 -4.96
CA THR A 23 -7.50 10.44 -3.80
C THR A 23 -6.39 9.43 -4.15
N PHE A 24 -6.46 8.79 -5.32
CA PHE A 24 -5.52 7.75 -5.71
C PHE A 24 -4.23 8.30 -6.34
N TYR A 25 -4.32 9.39 -7.10
CA TYR A 25 -3.20 9.91 -7.88
C TYR A 25 -2.72 11.31 -7.44
N GLY A 26 -3.43 11.98 -6.52
CA GLY A 26 -3.05 13.31 -6.02
C GLY A 26 -3.32 14.47 -6.98
N GLU A 27 -3.78 14.17 -8.20
CA GLU A 27 -3.99 15.13 -9.28
C GLU A 27 -5.48 15.27 -9.64
N GLN A 28 -5.86 16.35 -10.33
CA GLN A 28 -7.21 16.45 -10.90
C GLN A 28 -7.36 15.47 -12.07
N CYS A 29 -8.56 14.90 -12.22
CA CYS A 29 -8.88 14.09 -13.39
C CYS A 29 -8.67 14.94 -14.66
N PRO A 30 -7.97 14.42 -15.70
CA PRO A 30 -7.68 15.22 -16.88
C PRO A 30 -8.96 15.76 -17.53
N PRO A 31 -9.01 17.03 -17.95
CA PRO A 31 -10.24 17.71 -18.38
C PRO A 31 -10.84 17.15 -19.67
N PHE A 32 -10.08 16.35 -20.42
CA PHE A 32 -10.56 15.67 -21.63
C PHE A 32 -11.26 14.33 -21.35
N VAL A 33 -11.25 13.86 -20.09
CA VAL A 33 -12.07 12.72 -19.67
C VAL A 33 -13.43 13.26 -19.24
N THR A 34 -14.43 12.99 -20.07
CA THR A 34 -15.81 13.44 -19.88
C THR A 34 -16.72 12.25 -19.56
N GLU A 35 -17.93 12.52 -19.07
CA GLU A 35 -18.90 11.48 -18.77
C GLU A 35 -19.29 10.64 -20.00
N GLU A 36 -19.25 11.26 -21.18
CA GLU A 36 -19.58 10.61 -22.45
C GLU A 36 -18.46 9.69 -22.95
N ASN A 37 -17.19 10.02 -22.65
CA ASN A 37 -16.05 9.29 -23.19
C ASN A 37 -15.31 8.42 -22.14
N LYS A 38 -15.67 8.51 -20.86
CA LYS A 38 -15.01 7.73 -19.78
C LYS A 38 -14.98 6.23 -20.04
N GLU A 39 -16.04 5.66 -20.63
CA GLU A 39 -16.11 4.23 -20.96
C GLU A 39 -15.19 3.89 -22.14
N ALA A 40 -15.05 4.80 -23.11
CA ALA A 40 -14.09 4.65 -24.20
C ALA A 40 -12.64 4.66 -23.67
N TRP A 41 -12.33 5.59 -22.77
CA TRP A 41 -11.04 5.64 -22.08
C TRP A 41 -10.77 4.38 -21.27
N ARG A 42 -11.75 3.88 -20.51
CA ARG A 42 -11.64 2.64 -19.73
C ARG A 42 -11.27 1.46 -20.62
N ARG A 43 -11.98 1.28 -21.75
CA ARG A 43 -11.71 0.19 -22.70
C ARG A 43 -10.36 0.35 -23.39
N TYR A 44 -10.01 1.57 -23.81
CA TYR A 44 -8.74 1.87 -24.43
C TYR A 44 -7.56 1.56 -23.50
N LEU A 45 -7.57 2.08 -22.27
CA LEU A 45 -6.48 1.86 -21.32
C LEU A 45 -6.40 0.39 -20.87
N THR A 46 -7.54 -0.29 -20.71
CA THR A 46 -7.54 -1.75 -20.48
C THR A 46 -6.81 -2.50 -21.61
N LYS A 47 -7.02 -2.09 -22.86
CA LYS A 47 -6.33 -2.68 -24.02
C LYS A 47 -4.83 -2.35 -24.01
N VAL A 48 -4.46 -1.11 -23.71
CA VAL A 48 -3.05 -0.67 -23.62
C VAL A 48 -2.33 -1.46 -22.53
N ILE A 49 -2.92 -1.59 -21.35
CA ILE A 49 -2.33 -2.28 -20.21
C ILE A 49 -2.18 -3.78 -20.50
N LYS A 50 -3.19 -4.43 -21.07
CA LYS A 50 -3.06 -5.81 -21.53
C LYS A 50 -1.91 -6.01 -22.50
N LYS A 51 -1.64 -5.02 -23.38
CA LYS A 51 -0.50 -5.07 -24.30
C LYS A 51 0.85 -4.91 -23.59
N HIS A 52 0.88 -4.18 -22.47
CA HIS A 52 2.09 -3.90 -21.68
C HIS A 52 2.37 -4.95 -20.60
N LEU A 53 1.38 -5.73 -20.17
CA LEU A 53 1.55 -6.83 -19.23
C LEU A 53 2.24 -8.03 -19.89
N LYS A 54 3.55 -7.90 -20.13
CA LYS A 54 4.42 -8.91 -20.72
C LYS A 54 5.70 -9.06 -19.91
N GLU A 55 6.27 -10.24 -19.95
CA GLU A 55 7.55 -10.56 -19.28
C GLU A 55 8.70 -9.66 -19.76
N GLU A 56 8.72 -9.32 -21.05
CA GLU A 56 9.70 -8.39 -21.63
C GLU A 56 9.71 -7.03 -20.91
N VAL A 57 8.52 -6.51 -20.55
CA VAL A 57 8.38 -5.22 -19.87
C VAL A 57 8.91 -5.30 -18.44
N MET A 58 8.82 -6.46 -17.78
CA MET A 58 9.40 -6.63 -16.44
C MET A 58 10.92 -6.48 -16.42
N ASN A 59 11.58 -6.72 -17.55
CA ASN A 59 13.03 -6.66 -17.67
C ASN A 59 13.55 -5.26 -18.03
N THR A 60 12.67 -4.29 -18.33
CA THR A 60 13.09 -2.92 -18.65
C THR A 60 13.67 -2.23 -17.42
N PRO A 61 14.62 -1.28 -17.59
CA PRO A 61 15.13 -0.49 -16.47
C PRO A 61 14.02 0.24 -15.72
N GLU A 62 13.08 0.85 -16.46
CA GLU A 62 11.94 1.58 -15.90
C GLU A 62 11.10 0.73 -14.94
N PHE A 63 10.75 -0.51 -15.34
CA PHE A 63 9.99 -1.40 -14.48
C PHE A 63 10.80 -1.83 -13.25
N ARG A 64 12.09 -2.14 -13.44
CA ARG A 64 12.97 -2.58 -12.35
C ARG A 64 13.24 -1.49 -11.33
N ASP A 65 13.33 -0.24 -11.74
CA ASP A 65 13.48 0.89 -10.83
C ASP A 65 12.25 1.05 -9.92
N ILE A 66 11.04 0.91 -10.49
CA ILE A 66 9.80 0.91 -9.71
C ILE A 66 9.75 -0.30 -8.76
N GLU A 67 10.13 -1.49 -9.22
CA GLU A 67 10.17 -2.68 -8.39
C GLU A 67 11.12 -2.50 -7.19
N LEU A 68 12.28 -1.90 -7.43
CA LEU A 68 13.28 -1.60 -6.41
C LEU A 68 12.74 -0.60 -5.38
N GLN A 69 12.11 0.49 -5.83
CA GLN A 69 11.46 1.47 -4.94
C GLN A 69 10.41 0.80 -4.04
N ILE A 70 9.52 -0.02 -4.61
CA ILE A 70 8.49 -0.75 -3.84
C ILE A 70 9.13 -1.68 -2.80
N ARG A 71 10.26 -2.32 -3.15
CA ARG A 71 11.00 -3.20 -2.23
C ARG A 71 11.59 -2.41 -1.06
N GLU A 72 12.22 -1.28 -1.34
CA GLU A 72 12.80 -0.38 -0.32
C GLU A 72 11.72 0.18 0.61
N GLU A 73 10.59 0.64 0.07
CA GLU A 73 9.45 1.10 0.85
C GLU A 73 8.91 0.03 1.81
N LYS A 74 8.78 -1.22 1.34
CA LYS A 74 8.36 -2.35 2.18
C LYS A 74 9.34 -2.59 3.32
N LEU A 75 10.64 -2.55 3.04
CA LEU A 75 11.68 -2.72 4.07
C LEU A 75 11.64 -1.59 5.11
N LEU A 76 11.43 -0.35 4.67
CA LEU A 76 11.27 0.80 5.57
C LEU A 76 10.06 0.64 6.50
N ARG A 77 8.91 0.21 5.95
CA ARG A 77 7.69 -0.06 6.76
C ARG A 77 7.94 -1.12 7.82
N ILE A 78 8.57 -2.24 7.47
CA ILE A 78 8.93 -3.30 8.42
C ILE A 78 9.83 -2.76 9.53
N LYS A 79 10.88 -2.01 9.18
CA LYS A 79 11.81 -1.41 10.13
C LYS A 79 11.09 -0.45 11.09
N TRP A 80 10.16 0.35 10.59
CA TRP A 80 9.36 1.26 11.42
C TRP A 80 8.41 0.52 12.36
N ASP A 81 7.77 -0.55 11.89
CA ASP A 81 6.89 -1.36 12.71
C ASP A 81 7.66 -2.08 13.83
N GLU A 82 8.86 -2.61 13.55
CA GLU A 82 9.74 -3.17 14.58
C GLU A 82 10.19 -2.13 15.60
N LYS A 83 10.54 -0.91 15.15
CA LYS A 83 10.91 0.18 16.05
C LYS A 83 9.74 0.55 16.95
N ARG A 84 8.53 0.63 16.40
CA ARG A 84 7.29 0.89 17.15
C ARG A 84 7.02 -0.21 18.18
N LYS A 85 7.09 -1.48 17.79
CA LYS A 85 6.92 -2.63 18.69
C LYS A 85 7.90 -2.61 19.86
N ARG A 86 9.19 -2.38 19.58
CA ARG A 86 10.24 -2.25 20.63
C ARG A 86 9.96 -1.10 21.59
N SER A 87 9.49 0.04 21.08
CA SER A 87 9.11 1.18 21.92
C SER A 87 7.95 0.84 22.87
N MET A 88 6.91 0.19 22.33
CA MET A 88 5.75 -0.25 23.11
C MET A 88 6.13 -1.27 24.19
N GLU A 89 7.02 -2.21 23.88
CA GLU A 89 7.50 -3.20 24.85
C GLU A 89 8.28 -2.56 25.99
N LYS A 90 9.17 -1.61 25.68
CA LYS A 90 9.88 -0.82 26.71
C LYS A 90 8.91 -0.07 27.62
N GLN A 91 7.88 0.54 27.05
CA GLN A 91 6.85 1.24 27.82
C GLN A 91 6.07 0.28 28.73
N ARG A 92 5.67 -0.89 28.21
CA ARG A 92 5.00 -1.95 29.00
C ARG A 92 5.88 -2.46 30.14
N TYR A 93 7.17 -2.66 29.89
CA TYR A 93 8.12 -3.08 30.91
C TYR A 93 8.26 -2.03 32.02
N ARG A 94 8.40 -0.75 31.66
CA ARG A 94 8.44 0.36 32.62
C ARG A 94 7.19 0.41 33.47
N ALA A 95 6.01 0.34 32.85
CA ALA A 95 4.73 0.34 33.55
C ALA A 95 4.59 -0.83 34.56
N LYS A 96 5.13 -2.02 34.23
CA LYS A 96 5.15 -3.16 35.16
C LYS A 96 6.08 -2.94 36.36
N MET A 97 7.13 -2.16 36.18
CA MET A 97 8.11 -1.84 37.23
C MET A 97 7.74 -0.58 38.03
N GLU A 98 6.73 0.18 37.60
CA GLU A 98 6.26 1.33 38.37
C GLU A 98 5.68 0.88 39.71
N ARG A 99 6.31 1.34 40.80
CA ARG A 99 5.85 1.05 42.15
C ARG A 99 4.43 1.59 42.36
N PRO A 100 3.50 0.81 42.93
CA PRO A 100 2.19 1.32 43.31
C PRO A 100 2.34 2.54 44.22
N ARG A 101 1.67 3.65 43.87
CA ARG A 101 1.61 4.81 44.76
C ARG A 101 0.72 4.45 45.95
N ILE A 102 1.32 4.33 47.12
CA ILE A 102 0.61 4.07 48.37
C ILE A 102 -0.07 5.38 48.79
N ASN A 103 -1.38 5.47 48.56
CA ASN A 103 -2.18 6.64 48.89
C ASN A 103 -2.73 6.60 50.34
N TYR A 104 -2.46 5.52 51.07
CA TYR A 104 -3.01 5.30 52.41
C TYR A 104 -1.92 4.81 53.37
N ILE A 105 -1.66 5.62 54.39
CA ILE A 105 -0.81 5.27 55.53
C ILE A 105 -1.73 5.27 56.75
N PRO A 106 -2.00 4.11 57.38
CA PRO A 106 -2.84 4.05 58.57
C PRO A 106 -2.19 4.89 59.68
N LYS A 107 -2.92 5.87 60.21
CA LYS A 107 -2.51 6.57 61.44
C LYS A 107 -3.02 5.76 62.62
N GLY A 108 -2.09 5.36 63.49
CA GLY A 108 -2.41 4.75 64.78
C GLY A 108 -3.04 5.73 65.76
#